data_AF-A0A0P9DI95-F1
#
_entry.id   AF-A0A0P9DI95-F1
#
_cell.length_a   1.000
_cell.length_b   1.000
_cell.length_c   1.000
_cell.angle_alpha   90.00
_cell.angle_beta   90.00
_cell.angle_gamma   90.00
#
_symmetry.space_group_name_H-M   'P 1'
#
loop_
_entity.id
_entity.type
_entity.pdbx_description
1 polymer ?
#
loop_
_entity_poly.entity_id
_entity_poly.type
_entity_poly.pdbx_seq_one_letter_code
_entity_poly.pdbx_strand_id
1 'polypeptide(L)'
;CVVNFGEVLELASNGFLRANVHRVVTPPAGTDRMSVAFFFGARLDATVPLLELTPELAAHARGLTRDPMNPLFREVGKNHLKSRLRSHPDVAARHHPDLLEGA
;
A
#
# COMPACT_ATOMS: atom_id res chain seq x y z
N CYS A 1 4.27 10.70 16.88
CA CYS A 1 3.28 10.16 15.92
C CYS A 1 4.07 9.57 14.76
N VAL A 2 3.77 8.33 14.33
CA VAL A 2 4.35 7.73 13.12
C VAL A 2 3.28 7.80 12.05
N VAL A 3 3.60 8.41 10.90
CA VAL A 3 2.72 8.49 9.74
C VAL A 3 3.31 7.62 8.64
N ASN A 4 2.53 6.66 8.16
CA ASN A 4 2.90 5.80 7.05
C ASN A 4 2.05 6.16 5.82
N PHE A 5 2.69 6.12 4.65
CA PHE A 5 2.04 6.24 3.36
C PHE A 5 1.96 4.88 2.68
N GLY A 6 0.84 4.62 2.02
CA GLY A 6 0.65 3.42 1.22
C GLY A 6 1.05 3.63 -0.24
N GLU A 7 1.11 2.52 -0.98
CA GLU A 7 1.48 2.46 -2.41
C GLU A 7 0.59 3.36 -3.29
N VAL A 8 -0.67 3.57 -2.91
CA VAL A 8 -1.60 4.47 -3.60
C VAL A 8 -1.06 5.91 -3.65
N LEU A 9 -0.47 6.41 -2.57
CA LEU A 9 0.05 7.78 -2.54
C LEU A 9 1.41 7.90 -3.26
N GLU A 10 2.20 6.82 -3.26
CA GLU A 10 3.40 6.73 -4.11
C GLU A 10 3.03 6.82 -5.59
N LEU A 11 2.00 6.10 -6.02
CA LEU A 11 1.46 6.18 -7.39
C LEU A 11 0.98 7.59 -7.73
N ALA A 12 0.17 8.18 -6.85
CA ALA A 12 -0.37 9.52 -7.06
C ALA A 12 0.74 10.57 -7.19
N SER A 13 1.82 10.46 -6.41
CA SER A 13 2.92 11.41 -6.40
C SER A 13 4.06 11.07 -7.37
N ASN A 14 3.86 10.09 -8.25
CA ASN A 14 4.89 9.61 -9.18
C ASN A 14 6.23 9.22 -8.51
N GLY A 15 6.17 8.70 -7.28
CA GLY A 15 7.37 8.31 -6.53
C GLY A 15 8.10 9.47 -5.85
N PHE A 16 7.49 10.65 -5.72
CA PHE A 16 7.97 11.67 -4.79
C PHE A 16 7.78 11.22 -3.34
N LEU A 17 6.58 10.74 -2.99
CA LEU A 17 6.35 10.03 -1.74
C LEU A 17 6.59 8.54 -1.96
N ARG A 18 7.23 7.89 -0.99
CA ARG A 18 7.49 6.45 -1.01
C ARG A 18 6.66 5.73 0.02
N ALA A 19 6.05 4.63 -0.38
CA ALA A 19 5.31 3.76 0.51
C ALA A 19 6.23 3.20 1.59
N ASN A 20 5.75 3.21 2.83
CA ASN A 20 6.54 2.73 3.96
C ASN A 20 6.37 1.22 4.14
N VAL A 21 7.47 0.54 4.47
CA VAL A 21 7.38 -0.84 4.99
C VAL A 21 6.91 -0.76 6.43
N HIS A 22 5.74 -1.31 6.71
CA HIS A 22 5.18 -1.30 8.06
C HIS A 22 5.93 -2.31 8.94
N ARG A 23 6.75 -1.81 9.87
CA ARG A 23 7.54 -2.63 10.81
C ARG A 23 7.45 -2.07 12.21
N VAL A 24 7.26 -2.95 13.19
CA VAL A 24 7.30 -2.63 14.62
C VAL A 24 8.51 -3.31 15.25
N VAL A 25 9.21 -2.58 16.12
CA VAL A 25 10.27 -3.13 16.99
C VAL A 25 9.63 -3.48 18.33
N THR A 26 9.79 -4.73 18.76
CA THR A 26 9.33 -5.21 20.06
C THR A 26 10.11 -4.51 21.18
N PRO A 27 9.44 -3.96 22.21
CA PRO A 27 10.14 -3.38 23.35
C PRO A 27 10.93 -4.46 24.12
N PRO A 28 11.94 -4.08 24.92
CA PRO A 28 12.64 -5.00 25.80
C PRO A 28 11.67 -5.77 26.71
N ALA A 29 12.06 -6.99 27.09
CA ALA A 29 11.26 -7.82 28.00
C ALA A 29 10.95 -7.06 29.31
N GLY A 30 9.72 -7.20 29.80
CA GLY A 30 9.24 -6.50 31.01
C GLY A 30 8.79 -5.05 30.76
N THR A 31 8.77 -4.59 29.51
CA THR A 31 8.23 -3.26 29.14
C THR A 31 7.14 -3.41 28.09
N ASP A 32 5.99 -2.77 28.33
CA ASP A 32 4.90 -2.71 27.38
C ASP A 32 4.89 -1.37 26.65
N ARG A 33 4.59 -1.41 25.35
CA ARG A 33 4.33 -0.21 24.55
C ARG A 33 2.95 -0.30 23.93
N MET A 34 2.04 0.53 24.40
CA MET A 34 0.70 0.66 23.82
C MET A 34 0.72 1.69 22.70
N SER A 35 0.11 1.36 21.57
CA SER A 35 -0.08 2.29 20.45
C SER A 35 -1.47 2.11 19.87
N VAL A 36 -2.15 3.22 19.58
CA VAL A 36 -3.42 3.24 18.87
C VAL A 36 -3.14 3.53 17.41
N ALA A 37 -3.54 2.63 16.52
CA ALA A 37 -3.40 2.82 15.08
C ALA A 37 -4.71 3.30 14.47
N PHE A 38 -4.61 4.22 13.52
CA PHE A 38 -5.72 4.69 12.70
C PHE A 38 -5.36 4.53 11.22
N PHE A 39 -6.31 4.07 10.42
CA PHE A 39 -6.12 3.82 9.00
C PHE A 39 -7.16 4.57 8.19
N PHE A 40 -6.70 5.32 7.19
CA PHE A 40 -7.55 5.90 6.16
C PHE A 40 -7.34 5.17 4.85
N GLY A 41 -8.43 4.87 4.16
CA GLY A 41 -8.43 4.30 2.82
C GLY A 41 -9.19 5.19 1.84
N ALA A 42 -8.75 5.20 0.59
CA ALA A 42 -9.56 5.75 -0.50
C ALA A 42 -10.79 4.86 -0.73
N ARG A 43 -11.82 5.41 -1.39
CA ARG A 43 -12.99 4.63 -1.80
C ARG A 43 -12.56 3.52 -2.77
N LEU A 44 -13.18 2.35 -2.67
CA LEU A 44 -12.81 1.17 -3.46
C LEU A 44 -13.09 1.35 -4.96
N ASP A 45 -14.08 2.18 -5.31
CA ASP A 45 -14.46 2.54 -6.68
C ASP A 45 -13.59 3.67 -7.27
N ALA A 46 -12.66 4.24 -6.50
CA ALA A 46 -11.83 5.34 -6.96
C ALA A 46 -10.66 4.86 -7.83
N THR A 47 -10.29 5.72 -8.77
CA THR A 47 -9.04 5.64 -9.54
C THR A 47 -8.10 6.72 -9.05
N VAL A 48 -6.86 6.34 -8.76
CA VAL A 48 -5.82 7.21 -8.21
C VAL A 48 -5.36 8.20 -9.29
N PRO A 49 -5.55 9.53 -9.10
CA PRO A 49 -5.07 10.55 -10.03
C PRO A 49 -3.55 10.71 -9.92
N LEU A 50 -2.93 11.30 -10.95
CA LEU A 50 -1.54 11.74 -10.86
C LEU A 50 -1.59 13.17 -10.32
N LEU A 51 -0.85 13.44 -9.26
CA LEU A 51 -0.78 14.77 -8.67
C LEU A 51 0.16 15.63 -9.50
N GLU A 52 -0.28 16.85 -9.79
CA GLU A 52 0.58 17.87 -10.37
C GLU A 52 1.50 18.40 -9.27
N LEU A 53 2.77 18.03 -9.37
CA LEU A 53 3.81 18.51 -8.46
C LEU A 53 4.44 19.78 -9.02
N THR A 54 4.82 20.71 -8.14
CA THR A 54 5.64 21.85 -8.56
C THR A 54 6.99 21.36 -9.09
N PRO A 55 7.68 22.13 -9.97
CA PRO A 55 8.98 21.72 -10.51
C PRO A 55 10.00 21.33 -9.44
N GLU A 56 9.99 22.04 -8.30
CA GLU A 56 10.89 21.80 -7.18
C GLU A 56 10.63 20.42 -6.56
N LEU A 57 9.37 20.02 -6.39
CA LEU A 57 9.02 18.71 -5.83
C LEU A 57 9.22 17.60 -6.85
N ALA A 58 8.86 17.84 -8.12
CA ALA A 58 9.03 16.89 -9.20
C ALA A 58 10.50 16.49 -9.40
N ALA A 59 11.44 17.43 -9.23
CA ALA A 59 12.87 17.17 -9.30
C ALA A 59 13.38 16.15 -8.26
N HIS A 60 12.64 15.97 -7.16
CA HIS A 60 12.98 15.01 -6.10
C HIS A 60 12.27 13.65 -6.26
N ALA A 61 11.42 13.49 -7.27
CA ALA A 61 10.73 12.23 -7.52
C ALA A 61 11.73 11.13 -7.90
N ARG A 62 11.66 10.00 -7.21
CA ARG A 62 12.58 8.86 -7.40
C ARG A 62 12.04 7.82 -8.38
N GLY A 63 10.87 8.10 -8.96
CA GLY A 63 10.08 7.14 -9.71
C GLY A 63 9.44 6.08 -8.82
N LEU A 64 8.55 5.31 -9.44
CA LEU A 64 7.78 4.27 -8.77
C LEU A 64 8.64 3.05 -8.48
N THR A 65 8.48 2.49 -7.29
CA THR A 65 8.99 1.16 -6.98
C THR A 65 8.27 0.13 -7.85
N ARG A 66 9.03 -0.69 -8.58
CA ARG A 66 8.49 -1.73 -9.46
C ARG A 66 8.90 -3.10 -8.92
N ASP A 67 7.95 -3.79 -8.31
CA ASP A 67 8.09 -5.20 -7.96
C ASP A 67 7.22 -6.01 -8.93
N PRO A 68 7.82 -6.86 -9.80
CA PRO A 68 7.05 -7.71 -10.71
C PRO A 68 6.05 -8.61 -9.99
N MET A 69 6.35 -9.00 -8.75
CA MET A 69 5.46 -9.81 -7.93
C MET A 69 4.39 -8.97 -7.24
N ASN A 70 4.46 -7.65 -7.25
CA ASN A 70 3.46 -6.78 -6.65
C ASN A 70 3.10 -5.64 -7.61
N PRO A 71 2.43 -5.93 -8.74
CA PRO A 71 2.06 -4.92 -9.71
C PRO A 71 1.11 -3.89 -9.07
N LEU A 72 1.43 -2.62 -9.24
CA LEU A 72 0.63 -1.51 -8.73
C LEU A 72 -0.38 -1.06 -9.79
N PHE A 73 -1.66 -1.01 -9.42
CA PHE A 73 -2.75 -0.56 -10.27
C PHE A 73 -3.19 0.87 -9.91
N ARG A 74 -3.89 1.58 -10.78
CA ARG A 74 -4.46 2.90 -10.41
C ARG A 74 -5.82 2.74 -9.73
N GLU A 75 -6.50 1.63 -9.95
CA GLU A 75 -7.79 1.30 -9.36
C GLU A 75 -7.61 0.84 -7.92
N VAL A 76 -8.24 1.54 -6.97
CA VAL A 76 -8.08 1.27 -5.53
C VAL A 76 -8.59 -0.11 -5.17
N GLY A 77 -9.79 -0.47 -5.63
CA GLY A 77 -10.40 -1.78 -5.36
C GLY A 77 -9.55 -2.95 -5.87
N LYS A 78 -8.92 -2.79 -7.05
CA LYS A 78 -8.03 -3.82 -7.62
C LYS A 78 -6.78 -4.05 -6.77
N ASN A 79 -6.14 -2.97 -6.31
CA ASN A 79 -5.01 -3.09 -5.37
C ASN A 79 -5.44 -3.71 -4.04
N HIS A 80 -6.61 -3.32 -3.52
CA HIS A 80 -7.13 -3.86 -2.27
C HIS A 80 -7.35 -5.38 -2.40
N LEU A 81 -8.02 -5.83 -3.45
CA LEU A 81 -8.27 -7.25 -3.72
C LEU A 81 -6.95 -8.02 -3.87
N LYS A 82 -6.04 -7.56 -4.75
CA LYS A 82 -4.68 -8.14 -4.91
C LYS A 82 -3.97 -8.30 -3.55
N SER A 83 -4.00 -7.27 -2.72
CA SER A 83 -3.35 -7.29 -1.40
C SER A 83 -3.98 -8.33 -0.46
N ARG A 84 -5.31 -8.49 -0.47
CA ARG A 84 -6.01 -9.50 0.34
C ARG A 84 -5.72 -10.92 -0.13
N LEU A 85 -5.73 -11.17 -1.44
CA LEU A 85 -5.41 -12.47 -2.02
C LEU A 85 -3.98 -12.91 -1.66
N ARG A 86 -3.01 -11.98 -1.69
CA ARG A 86 -1.61 -12.25 -1.33
C ARG A 86 -1.39 -12.46 0.16
N SER A 87 -2.07 -11.70 1.02
CA SER A 87 -1.86 -11.74 2.47
C SER A 87 -2.59 -12.89 3.17
N HIS A 88 -3.68 -13.39 2.58
CA HIS A 88 -4.54 -14.44 3.17
C HIS A 88 -4.87 -15.51 2.11
N PRO A 89 -3.86 -16.26 1.63
CA PRO A 89 -4.05 -17.21 0.53
C PRO A 89 -5.00 -18.37 0.90
N ASP A 90 -5.04 -18.76 2.16
CA ASP A 90 -5.94 -19.80 2.70
C ASP A 90 -7.41 -19.37 2.66
N VAL A 91 -7.69 -18.12 3.03
CA VAL A 91 -9.03 -17.52 2.95
C VAL A 91 -9.45 -17.40 1.49
N ALA A 92 -8.55 -16.95 0.62
CA ALA A 92 -8.80 -16.87 -0.82
C ALA A 92 -9.12 -18.25 -1.40
N ALA A 93 -8.34 -19.28 -1.09
CA ALA A 93 -8.57 -20.63 -1.60
C ALA A 93 -9.92 -21.22 -1.16
N ARG A 94 -10.38 -20.90 0.06
CA ARG A 94 -11.65 -21.40 0.58
C ARG A 94 -12.87 -20.70 -0.01
N HIS A 95 -12.80 -19.38 -0.20
CA HIS A 95 -13.98 -18.56 -0.49
C HIS A 95 -14.01 -17.99 -1.91
N HIS A 96 -12.85 -17.84 -2.53
CA HIS A 96 -12.68 -17.27 -3.87
C HIS A 96 -11.59 -18.04 -4.67
N PRO A 97 -11.66 -19.37 -4.79
CA PRO A 97 -10.64 -20.15 -5.50
C PRO A 97 -10.54 -19.76 -6.98
N ASP A 98 -11.65 -19.31 -7.58
CA ASP A 98 -11.73 -18.81 -8.94
C ASP A 98 -10.82 -17.60 -9.21
N LEU A 99 -10.54 -16.80 -8.18
CA LEU A 99 -9.67 -15.64 -8.29
C LEU A 99 -8.18 -15.98 -8.17
N LEU A 100 -7.81 -17.22 -7.80
CA LEU A 100 -6.42 -17.65 -7.67
C LEU A 100 -5.82 -18.14 -8.98
N GLU A 101 -6.64 -18.66 -9.90
CA GLU A 101 -6.18 -19.18 -11.20
C GLU A 101 -5.78 -18.08 -12.20
N GLY A 102 -6.14 -16.82 -11.92
CA GLY A 102 -5.82 -15.65 -12.75
C GLY A 102 -5.01 -14.55 -12.06
N ALA A 103 -4.46 -14.82 -10.87
CA ALA A 103 -3.69 -13.86 -10.05
C ALA A 103 -2.18 -13.95 -10.27
#